data_AF-A0A9X3UPV0-F1
#
_entry.id   AF-A0A9X3UPV0-F1
#
_cell.length_a   1.000
_cell.length_b   1.000
_cell.length_c   1.000
_cell.angle_alpha   90.00
_cell.angle_beta   90.00
_cell.angle_gamma   90.00
#
_symmetry.space_group_name_H-M   'P 1'
#
loop_
_entity.id
_entity.type
_entity.pdbx_description
1 polymer ?
#
loop_
_entity_poly.entity_id
_entity_poly.type
_entity_poly.pdbx_seq_one_letter_code
_entity_poly.pdbx_strand_id
1 'polypeptide(L)'
;MRSYFYHLAVAFDQLFNALLAGAADETLSSRAYRGANLTESPKKKWVVLHKLINGLFFWEKDHCKKSYDSEVLRRQYPKAFQDIK
;
A
#
# COMPACT_ATOMS: atom_id res chain seq x y z
N MET A 1 17.97 12.25 -1.49
CA MET A 1 16.86 12.98 -0.81
C MET A 1 15.48 12.47 -1.20
N ARG A 2 15.08 12.44 -2.48
CA ARG A 2 13.74 11.98 -2.90
C ARG A 2 13.38 10.54 -2.48
N SER A 3 14.34 9.61 -2.56
CA SER A 3 14.16 8.21 -2.08
C SER A 3 14.02 8.11 -0.56
N TYR A 4 14.69 8.98 0.21
CA TYR A 4 14.67 8.93 1.67
C TYR A 4 13.28 9.24 2.22
N PHE A 5 12.68 10.37 1.80
CA PHE A 5 11.32 10.72 2.20
C PHE A 5 10.29 9.70 1.69
N TYR A 6 10.51 9.12 0.51
CA TYR A 6 9.68 8.03 0.02
C TYR A 6 9.72 6.80 0.96
N HIS A 7 10.91 6.34 1.36
CA HIS A 7 11.03 5.22 2.29
C HIS A 7 10.44 5.53 3.67
N LEU A 8 10.58 6.77 4.17
CA LEU A 8 9.91 7.18 5.40
C LEU A 8 8.38 7.12 5.29
N ALA A 9 7.82 7.59 4.18
CA ALA A 9 6.38 7.53 3.95
C ALA A 9 5.88 6.08 3.86
N VAL A 10 6.61 5.21 3.16
CA VAL A 10 6.31 3.77 3.08
C VAL A 10 6.40 3.10 4.45
N ALA A 11 7.46 3.37 5.21
CA ALA A 11 7.64 2.79 6.55
C ALA A 11 6.53 3.24 7.51
N PHE A 12 6.08 4.49 7.41
CA PHE A 12 4.94 4.98 8.17
C PHE A 12 3.65 4.24 7.78
N ASP A 13 3.36 4.11 6.48
CA ASP A 13 2.19 3.37 5.99
C ASP A 13 2.20 1.89 6.46
N GLN A 14 3.33 1.20 6.33
CA GLN A 14 3.55 -0.16 6.85
C GLN A 14 3.38 -0.25 8.36
N LEU A 15 3.84 0.75 9.13
CA LEU A 15 3.63 0.81 10.58
C LEU A 15 2.13 0.84 10.93
N PHE A 16 1.34 1.68 10.26
CA PHE A 16 -0.12 1.68 10.49
C PHE A 16 -0.76 0.37 10.07
N ASN A 17 -0.30 -0.26 8.98
CA ASN A 17 -0.81 -1.58 8.62
C ASN A 17 -0.54 -2.60 9.72
N ALA A 18 0.69 -2.65 10.24
CA ALA A 18 1.08 -3.55 11.31
C ALA A 18 0.27 -3.30 12.61
N LEU A 19 0.09 -2.03 13.01
CA LEU A 19 -0.76 -1.65 14.14
C LEU A 19 -2.22 -2.11 13.96
N LEU A 20 -2.69 -2.21 12.72
CA LEU A 20 -4.02 -2.72 12.35
C LEU A 20 -3.99 -4.23 12.03
N ALA A 21 -3.06 -4.98 12.63
CA ALA A 21 -2.88 -6.42 12.45
C ALA A 21 -2.73 -6.84 10.97
N GLY A 22 -1.97 -6.06 10.21
CA GLY A 22 -1.50 -6.38 8.86
C GLY A 22 -0.06 -6.87 8.85
N ALA A 23 0.43 -7.25 7.68
CA ALA A 23 1.83 -7.65 7.51
C ALA A 23 2.75 -6.41 7.56
N ALA A 24 3.91 -6.55 8.19
CA ALA A 24 4.86 -5.45 8.39
C ALA A 24 5.54 -4.99 7.09
N ASP A 25 5.53 -5.82 6.06
CA ASP A 25 6.07 -5.57 4.72
C ASP A 25 5.00 -5.15 3.70
N GLU A 26 3.73 -4.99 4.12
CA GLU A 26 2.64 -4.52 3.26
C GLU A 26 2.17 -3.13 3.72
N THR A 27 2.06 -2.19 2.77
CA THR A 27 1.38 -0.91 3.01
C THR A 27 -0.12 -1.08 3.25
N LEU A 28 -0.70 -0.31 4.17
CA LEU A 28 -2.14 -0.23 4.43
C LEU A 28 -2.90 0.14 3.16
N SER A 29 -2.33 1.02 2.33
CA SER A 29 -2.87 1.40 1.02
C SER A 29 -3.01 0.20 0.07
N SER A 30 -1.98 -0.67 0.01
CA SER A 30 -2.02 -1.92 -0.76
C SER A 30 -3.07 -2.90 -0.19
N ARG A 31 -3.09 -3.08 1.13
CA ARG A 31 -4.06 -3.95 1.80
C ARG A 31 -5.50 -3.48 1.58
N ALA A 32 -5.74 -2.17 1.61
CA ALA A 32 -7.03 -1.57 1.33
C ALA A 32 -7.49 -1.87 -0.10
N TYR A 33 -6.59 -1.78 -1.09
CA TYR A 33 -6.89 -2.15 -2.47
C TYR A 33 -7.29 -3.62 -2.60
N ARG A 34 -6.49 -4.55 -2.04
CA ARG A 34 -6.80 -5.99 -2.05
C ARG A 34 -8.15 -6.31 -1.41
N GLY A 35 -8.40 -5.73 -0.23
CA GLY A 35 -9.62 -5.95 0.53
C GLY A 35 -10.87 -5.35 -0.12
N ALA A 36 -10.72 -4.30 -0.92
CA ALA A 36 -11.82 -3.63 -1.59
C ALA A 36 -12.11 -4.16 -3.01
N ASN A 37 -11.07 -4.52 -3.78
CA ASN A 37 -11.18 -4.79 -5.22
C ASN A 37 -10.83 -6.23 -5.63
N LEU A 38 -10.01 -6.95 -4.86
CA LEU A 38 -9.53 -8.30 -5.22
C LEU A 38 -10.20 -9.41 -4.40
N THR A 39 -11.08 -9.05 -3.46
CA THR A 39 -11.84 -10.00 -2.64
C THR A 39 -13.24 -10.15 -3.25
N GLU A 40 -13.71 -11.38 -3.45
CA GLU A 40 -15.03 -11.66 -4.05
C GLU A 40 -16.20 -11.02 -3.30
N SER A 41 -16.10 -10.96 -1.96
CA SER A 41 -17.07 -10.33 -1.07
C SER A 41 -16.39 -9.26 -0.20
N PRO A 42 -16.13 -8.06 -0.74
CA PRO A 42 -15.37 -7.03 -0.04
C PRO A 42 -16.16 -6.48 1.16
N LYS A 43 -15.54 -6.51 2.34
CA LYS A 43 -16.14 -5.93 3.55
C LYS A 43 -16.23 -4.41 3.40
N LYS A 44 -17.35 -3.80 3.83
CA LYS A 44 -17.59 -2.34 3.76
C LYS A 44 -16.41 -1.52 4.29
N LYS A 45 -15.77 -1.96 5.38
CA LYS A 45 -14.60 -1.27 5.96
C LYS A 45 -13.46 -1.05 4.96
N TRP A 46 -13.20 -2.03 4.08
CA TRP A 46 -12.12 -1.94 3.10
C TRP A 46 -12.49 -1.03 1.94
N VAL A 47 -13.75 -1.08 1.47
CA VAL A 47 -14.25 -0.17 0.44
C VAL A 47 -14.21 1.29 0.91
N VAL A 48 -14.60 1.54 2.16
CA VAL A 48 -14.53 2.88 2.77
C VAL A 48 -13.08 3.32 2.91
N LEU A 49 -12.21 2.49 3.49
CA LEU A 49 -10.80 2.82 3.66
C LEU A 49 -10.11 3.10 2.31
N HIS A 50 -10.36 2.28 1.29
CA HIS A 50 -9.85 2.47 -0.07
C HIS A 50 -10.26 3.82 -0.66
N LYS A 51 -11.54 4.21 -0.50
CA LYS A 51 -12.04 5.52 -0.95
C LYS A 51 -11.45 6.68 -0.15
N LEU A 52 -11.32 6.53 1.17
CA LEU A 52 -10.74 7.55 2.05
C LEU A 52 -9.27 7.82 1.70
N ILE A 53 -8.47 6.77 1.54
CA ILE A 53 -7.05 6.91 1.19
C ILE A 53 -6.90 7.53 -0.21
N ASN A 54 -7.64 7.04 -1.22
CA ASN A 54 -7.61 7.66 -2.55
C ASN A 54 -8.09 9.11 -2.54
N GLY A 55 -9.01 9.49 -1.66
CA GLY A 55 -9.44 10.87 -1.46
C GLY A 55 -8.39 11.74 -0.75
N LEU A 56 -7.65 11.19 0.20
CA LEU A 56 -6.53 11.88 0.85
C LEU A 56 -5.41 12.18 -0.15
N PHE A 57 -5.14 11.23 -1.05
CA PHE A 57 -4.17 11.36 -2.14
C PHE A 57 -4.84 11.75 -3.47
N PHE A 58 -5.78 12.70 -3.46
CA PHE A 58 -6.60 13.05 -4.64
C PHE A 58 -5.78 13.50 -5.87
N TRP A 59 -4.55 13.98 -5.69
CA TRP A 59 -3.65 14.35 -6.79
C TRP A 59 -2.99 13.15 -7.46
N GLU A 60 -3.08 11.95 -6.86
CA GLU A 60 -2.61 10.71 -7.45
C GLU A 60 -3.77 9.90 -8.03
N LYS A 61 -3.65 9.57 -9.31
CA LYS A 61 -4.58 8.62 -9.93
C LYS A 61 -4.46 7.24 -9.28
N ASP A 62 -5.49 6.85 -8.54
CA ASP A 62 -5.67 5.54 -7.88
C ASP A 62 -4.46 5.12 -7.04
N HIS A 63 -4.16 5.92 -6.01
CA HIS A 63 -3.05 5.72 -5.08
C HIS A 63 -3.02 4.30 -4.50
N CYS A 64 -4.15 3.79 -4.00
CA CYS A 64 -4.22 2.45 -3.41
C CYS A 64 -3.80 1.35 -4.41
N LYS A 65 -4.24 1.46 -5.68
CA LYS A 65 -3.83 0.52 -6.73
C LYS A 65 -2.35 0.61 -7.02
N LYS A 66 -1.79 1.83 -7.11
CA LYS A 66 -0.34 2.01 -7.33
C LYS A 66 0.49 1.43 -6.20
N SER A 67 0.04 1.57 -4.96
CA SER A 67 0.70 0.97 -3.80
C SER A 67 0.68 -0.56 -3.90
N TYR A 68 -0.49 -1.14 -4.23
CA TYR A 68 -0.59 -2.58 -4.50
C TYR A 68 0.36 -3.05 -5.62
N ASP A 69 0.35 -2.39 -6.78
CA ASP A 69 1.23 -2.74 -7.90
C ASP A 69 2.72 -2.61 -7.50
N SER A 70 3.06 -1.67 -6.60
CA SER A 70 4.42 -1.48 -6.11
C SER A 70 4.87 -2.59 -5.16
N GLU A 71 3.97 -3.14 -4.33
CA GLU A 71 4.25 -4.33 -3.52
C GLU A 71 4.49 -5.55 -4.40
N VAL A 72 3.57 -5.80 -5.35
CA VAL A 72 3.65 -6.95 -6.27
C VAL A 72 4.96 -6.94 -7.07
N LEU A 73 5.38 -5.75 -7.51
CA LEU A 73 6.62 -5.57 -8.26
C LEU A 73 7.85 -5.34 -7.37
N ARG A 74 7.71 -5.44 -6.03
CA ARG A 74 8.76 -5.21 -5.03
C ARG A 74 9.53 -3.90 -5.21
N ARG A 75 8.85 -2.84 -5.67
CA ARG A 75 9.49 -1.54 -5.96
C ARG A 75 10.06 -0.86 -4.72
N GLN A 76 9.50 -1.18 -3.55
CA GLN A 76 9.93 -0.64 -2.26
C GLN A 76 11.22 -1.30 -1.76
N TYR A 77 11.57 -2.49 -2.27
CA TYR A 77 12.70 -3.27 -1.79
C TYR A 77 14.02 -2.68 -2.32
N PRO A 78 15.12 -2.81 -1.58
CA PRO A 78 16.45 -2.51 -2.12
C PRO A 78 16.73 -3.34 -3.37
N LYS A 79 17.48 -2.77 -4.32
CA LYS A 79 17.73 -3.38 -5.64
C LYS A 79 18.26 -4.82 -5.55
N ALA A 80 19.13 -5.10 -4.57
CA ALA A 80 19.68 -6.42 -4.30
C ALA A 80 18.61 -7.51 -4.04
N PHE A 81 17.44 -7.15 -3.49
CA PHE A 81 16.34 -8.08 -3.23
C PHE A 81 15.32 -8.15 -4.38
N GLN A 82 15.35 -7.20 -5.32
CA GLN A 82 14.46 -7.22 -6.49
C GLN A 82 14.90 -8.23 -7.54
N ASP A 83 16.20 -8.51 -7.60
CA ASP A 83 16.80 -9.36 -8.64
C ASP A 83 16.69 -10.87 -8.28
N ILE A 84 16.23 -11.19 -7.06
CA ILE A 84 15.94 -12.55 -6.60
C ILE A 84 14.47 -12.86 -6.95
N LYS A 85 14.27 -13.48 -8.12
CA LYS A 85 12.95 -13.96 -8.59
C LYS A 85 12.72 -15.41 -8.24
#